data_AF-A0A8T6LI67-F1
#
_entry.id   AF-A0A8T6LI67-F1
#
_cell.length_a   1.000
_cell.length_b   1.000
_cell.length_c   1.000
_cell.angle_alpha   90.00
_cell.angle_beta   90.00
_cell.angle_gamma   90.00
#
_symmetry.space_group_name_H-M   'P 1'
#
loop_
_entity.id
_entity.type
_entity.pdbx_description
1 polymer ?
#
loop_
_entity_poly.entity_id
_entity_poly.type
_entity_poly.pdbx_seq_one_letter_code
_entity_poly.pdbx_strand_id
1 'polypeptide(L)'
;MSRIVARTVGRKGTCDVVLRDGSVSRCHAEVVCLPEGRIHVADRATGRGTFVRRGDEWHPIRQALLDPGDVLRFGACTITAGELGALCVRADAEPDEGHSSRGDAGD
;
A
#
# COMPACT_ATOMS: atom_id res chain seq x y z
N MET A 1 -15.33 -15.31 9.95
CA MET A 1 -14.15 -14.88 10.74
C MET A 1 -13.46 -13.78 9.96
N SER A 2 -13.48 -12.55 10.47
CA SER A 2 -12.86 -11.41 9.80
C SER A 2 -11.33 -11.51 9.94
N ARG A 3 -10.63 -11.74 8.83
CA ARG A 3 -9.16 -11.96 8.82
C ARG A 3 -8.44 -10.62 8.95
N ILE A 4 -7.53 -10.53 9.91
CA ILE A 4 -6.56 -9.44 10.00
C ILE A 4 -5.39 -9.80 9.09
N VAL A 5 -4.98 -8.89 8.21
CA VAL A 5 -3.88 -9.14 7.25
C VAL A 5 -2.89 -7.98 7.30
N ALA A 6 -1.61 -8.28 7.50
CA ALA A 6 -0.53 -7.31 7.44
C ALA A 6 0.10 -7.31 6.05
N ARG A 7 0.39 -6.12 5.51
CA ARG A 7 0.93 -5.88 4.17
C ARG A 7 1.94 -4.74 4.19
N THR A 8 2.89 -4.77 3.28
CA THR A 8 3.93 -3.75 3.13
C THR A 8 3.62 -2.85 1.94
N VAL A 9 3.80 -1.54 2.14
CA VAL A 9 3.59 -0.51 1.13
C VAL A 9 4.94 0.12 0.80
N GLY A 10 5.29 0.18 -0.47
CA GLY A 10 6.56 0.77 -0.88
C GLY A 10 6.78 0.76 -2.37
N ARG A 11 7.90 1.32 -2.81
CA ARG A 11 8.26 1.34 -4.24
C ARG A 11 8.83 0.02 -4.74
N LYS A 12 9.37 -0.82 -3.85
CA LYS A 12 10.00 -2.07 -4.26
C LYS A 12 8.91 -3.03 -4.75
N GLY A 13 9.18 -3.71 -5.87
CA GLY A 13 8.24 -4.71 -6.42
C GLY A 13 8.00 -5.93 -5.51
N THR A 14 8.78 -6.08 -4.44
CA THR A 14 8.57 -7.11 -3.41
C THR A 14 7.65 -6.65 -2.27
N CYS A 15 7.12 -5.43 -2.33
CA CYS A 15 6.09 -4.97 -1.40
C CYS A 15 4.72 -5.43 -1.90
N ASP A 16 3.81 -5.71 -0.97
CA ASP A 16 2.45 -6.15 -1.29
C ASP A 16 1.67 -5.06 -2.04
N VAL A 17 1.90 -3.79 -1.66
CA VAL A 17 1.34 -2.62 -2.34
C VAL A 17 2.50 -1.82 -2.93
N VAL A 18 2.64 -1.90 -4.25
CA VAL A 18 3.73 -1.26 -4.99
C VAL A 18 3.32 0.13 -5.49
N LEU A 19 3.88 1.17 -4.88
CA LEU A 19 3.74 2.56 -5.34
C LEU A 19 4.98 2.94 -6.17
N ARG A 20 4.87 2.88 -7.50
CA ARG A 20 5.98 3.08 -8.46
C ARG A 20 6.41 4.55 -8.62
N ASP A 21 6.61 5.26 -7.52
CA ASP A 21 6.98 6.67 -7.52
C ASP A 21 8.30 6.92 -6.77
N GLY A 22 9.21 7.72 -7.36
CA GLY A 22 10.54 7.98 -6.79
C GLY A 22 10.55 8.68 -5.43
N SER A 23 9.44 9.31 -5.04
CA SER A 23 9.26 9.92 -3.72
C SER A 23 8.93 8.90 -2.62
N VAL A 24 8.57 7.66 -3.00
CA VAL A 24 8.22 6.57 -2.07
C VAL A 24 9.46 5.73 -1.75
N SER A 25 9.72 5.56 -0.46
CA SER A 25 10.77 4.65 0.05
C SER A 25 10.56 3.21 -0.43
N ARG A 26 11.65 2.44 -0.50
CA ARG A 26 11.62 1.02 -0.92
C ARG A 26 10.62 0.19 -0.10
N CYS A 27 10.64 0.38 1.21
CA CYS A 27 9.60 -0.02 2.15
C CYS A 27 9.21 1.27 2.88
N HIS A 28 8.02 1.79 2.61
CA HIS A 28 7.57 3.10 3.09
C HIS A 28 6.75 2.95 4.36
N ALA A 29 5.78 2.03 4.36
CA ALA A 29 4.91 1.80 5.49
C ALA A 29 4.50 0.34 5.56
N GLU A 30 4.08 -0.08 6.74
CA GLU A 30 3.38 -1.34 6.96
C GLU A 30 1.92 -1.02 7.26
N VAL A 31 1.00 -1.81 6.72
CA VAL A 31 -0.43 -1.66 6.94
C VAL A 31 -1.05 -2.95 7.41
N VAL A 32 -1.90 -2.84 8.42
CA VAL A 32 -2.68 -3.94 8.96
C VAL A 32 -4.13 -3.67 8.63
N CYS A 33 -4.65 -4.46 7.71
CA CYS A 33 -6.03 -4.44 7.27
C CYS A 33 -6.88 -5.14 8.34
N LEU A 34 -7.75 -4.36 8.98
CA LEU A 34 -8.63 -4.77 10.07
C LEU A 34 -10.03 -5.11 9.51
N PRO A 35 -10.86 -5.82 10.30
CA PRO A 35 -12.27 -5.99 9.98
C PRO A 35 -12.97 -4.64 9.75
N GLU A 36 -14.06 -4.65 8.99
CA GLU A 36 -14.88 -3.45 8.70
C GLU A 36 -14.19 -2.42 7.80
N GLY A 37 -13.06 -2.78 7.16
CA GLY A 37 -12.34 -1.93 6.22
C GLY A 37 -11.42 -0.90 6.87
N ARG A 38 -11.29 -0.93 8.21
CA ARG A 38 -10.31 -0.10 8.92
C ARG A 38 -8.89 -0.54 8.61
N ILE A 39 -7.96 0.40 8.69
CA ILE A 39 -6.53 0.12 8.47
C ILE A 39 -5.71 0.75 9.56
N HIS A 40 -4.81 -0.03 10.13
CA HIS A 40 -3.73 0.51 10.95
C HIS A 40 -2.49 0.69 10.07
N VAL A 41 -2.02 1.93 9.94
CA VAL A 41 -0.79 2.24 9.19
C VAL A 41 0.36 2.47 10.16
N ALA A 42 1.56 2.02 9.80
CA ALA A 42 2.80 2.27 10.52
C ALA A 42 3.87 2.76 9.53
N ASP A 43 4.30 4.01 9.68
CA ASP A 43 5.34 4.63 8.87
C ASP A 43 6.70 4.02 9.18
N ARG A 44 7.37 3.54 8.14
CA ARG A 44 8.72 2.98 8.18
C ARG A 44 9.68 3.81 7.34
N ALA A 45 9.20 4.89 6.71
CA ALA A 45 10.01 5.73 5.86
C ALA A 45 10.98 6.56 6.71
N THR A 46 12.22 6.64 6.26
CA THR A 46 13.24 7.51 6.84
C THR A 46 13.33 8.87 6.14
N GLY A 47 12.55 9.07 5.07
CA GLY A 47 12.62 10.24 4.18
C GLY A 47 11.39 11.14 4.28
N ARG A 48 10.48 11.01 3.30
CA ARG A 48 9.36 11.94 3.11
C ARG A 48 8.20 11.75 4.09
N GLY A 49 8.22 10.69 4.91
CA GLY A 49 7.20 10.39 5.92
C GLY A 49 5.83 10.04 5.35
N THR A 50 4.96 9.56 6.25
CA THR A 50 3.55 9.28 5.97
C THR A 50 2.67 10.38 6.57
N PHE A 51 1.67 10.84 5.81
CA PHE A 51 0.71 11.84 6.27
C PHE A 51 -0.72 11.32 6.13
N VAL A 52 -1.61 11.86 6.95
CA VAL A 52 -3.05 11.66 6.82
C VAL A 52 -3.76 13.00 6.67
N ARG A 53 -4.80 13.04 5.84
CA ARG A 53 -5.65 14.22 5.69
C ARG A 53 -6.64 14.29 6.85
N ARG A 54 -6.66 15.43 7.56
CA ARG A 54 -7.65 15.75 8.60
C ARG A 54 -8.23 17.12 8.27
N GLY A 55 -9.50 17.15 7.86
CA GLY A 55 -10.07 18.35 7.24
C GLY A 55 -9.30 18.72 5.97
N ASP A 56 -8.86 19.98 5.88
CA ASP A 56 -8.11 20.51 4.74
C ASP A 56 -6.57 20.43 4.91
N GLU A 57 -6.09 19.85 6.01
CA GLU A 57 -4.67 19.84 6.37
C GLU A 57 -4.04 18.44 6.39
N TRP A 58 -2.75 18.38 6.08
CA TRP A 58 -1.93 17.16 6.12
C TRP A 58 -1.19 17.04 7.44
N HIS A 59 -1.47 15.97 8.17
CA HIS A 59 -0.86 15.71 9.47
C HIS A 59 0.14 14.56 9.36
N PRO A 60 1.41 14.75 9.76
CA PRO A 60 2.39 13.67 9.76
C PRO A 60 2.02 12.64 10.82
N ILE A 61 2.16 11.36 10.49
CA ILE A 61 1.87 10.25 11.39
C ILE A 61 3.02 9.27 11.41
N ARG A 62 3.31 8.72 12.60
CA ARG A 62 4.16 7.53 12.71
C ARG A 62 3.33 6.26 12.69
N GLN A 63 2.20 6.26 13.38
CA GLN A 63 1.23 5.18 13.35
C GLN A 63 -0.17 5.78 13.53
N ALA A 64 -1.17 5.26 12.83
CA ALA A 64 -2.55 5.72 12.97
C ALA A 64 -3.54 4.61 12.60
N LEU A 65 -4.66 4.56 13.32
CA LEU A 65 -5.84 3.82 12.88
C LEU A 65 -6.69 4.74 12.00
N LEU A 66 -7.08 4.23 10.84
CA LEU A 66 -7.74 4.98 9.79
C LEU A 66 -9.03 4.29 9.38
N ASP A 67 -10.05 5.11 9.15
CA ASP A 67 -11.31 4.66 8.59
C ASP A 67 -11.24 4.64 7.06
N PRO A 68 -12.06 3.84 6.36
CA PRO A 68 -12.01 3.70 4.90
C PRO A 68 -12.06 5.02 4.11
N GLY A 69 -12.70 6.05 4.66
CA GLY A 69 -12.80 7.39 4.06
C GLY A 69 -11.57 8.28 4.25
N ASP A 70 -10.62 7.89 5.10
CA ASP A 70 -9.40 8.66 5.35
C ASP A 70 -8.46 8.60 4.15
N VAL A 71 -7.78 9.72 3.86
CA VAL A 71 -6.79 9.81 2.80
C VAL A 71 -5.39 9.83 3.39
N LEU A 72 -4.55 8.90 2.96
CA LEU A 72 -3.13 8.88 3.27
C LEU A 72 -2.31 9.49 2.14
N ARG A 73 -1.14 10.01 2.50
CA ARG A 73 -0.08 10.40 1.58
C ARG A 73 1.24 9.74 1.98
N PHE A 74 1.81 8.98 1.05
CA PHE A 74 3.13 8.38 1.14
C PHE A 74 4.06 9.14 0.17
N GLY A 75 4.92 10.00 0.69
CA GLY A 75 5.71 10.89 -0.17
C GLY A 75 4.82 11.83 -0.99
N ALA A 76 4.83 11.68 -2.32
CA ALA A 76 3.96 12.42 -3.24
C ALA A 76 2.71 11.63 -3.69
N CYS A 77 2.60 10.35 -3.32
CA CYS A 77 1.46 9.51 -3.67
C CYS A 77 0.35 9.63 -2.62
N THR A 78 -0.89 9.81 -3.07
CA THR A 78 -2.09 9.80 -2.21
C THR A 78 -2.95 8.60 -2.51
N ILE A 79 -3.50 7.98 -1.47
CA ILE A 79 -4.40 6.83 -1.56
C ILE A 79 -5.38 6.85 -0.39
N THR A 80 -6.63 6.42 -0.61
CA THR A 80 -7.59 6.26 0.49
C THR A 80 -7.31 4.98 1.28
N ALA A 81 -7.65 4.98 2.57
CA ALA A 81 -7.57 3.76 3.38
C ALA A 81 -8.47 2.66 2.80
N GLY A 82 -9.66 3.00 2.29
CA GLY A 82 -10.54 2.03 1.63
C GLY A 82 -9.91 1.35 0.41
N GLU A 83 -9.24 2.11 -0.47
CA GLU A 83 -8.51 1.56 -1.61
C GLU A 83 -7.35 0.67 -1.17
N LEU A 84 -6.60 1.10 -0.14
CA LEU A 84 -5.50 0.32 0.40
C LEU A 84 -5.99 -1.02 0.99
N GLY A 85 -7.18 -1.01 1.61
CA GLY A 85 -7.84 -2.20 2.14
C GLY A 85 -8.33 -3.14 1.04
N ALA A 86 -8.82 -2.60 -0.06
CA ALA A 86 -9.17 -3.39 -1.24
C ALA A 86 -7.94 -4.08 -1.87
N LEU A 87 -6.79 -3.40 -1.90
CA LEU A 87 -5.52 -3.98 -2.38
C LEU A 87 -5.00 -5.08 -1.45
N CYS A 88 -5.21 -4.95 -0.14
CA CYS A 88 -4.97 -6.03 0.82
C CYS A 88 -5.72 -7.31 0.42
N VAL A 89 -7.02 -7.24 0.17
CA VAL A 89 -7.81 -8.44 -0.17
C VAL A 89 -7.41 -9.01 -1.54
N ARG A 90 -6.99 -8.17 -2.48
CA ARG A 90 -6.59 -8.60 -3.83
C ARG A 90 -5.25 -9.32 -3.90
N ALA A 91 -4.27 -9.02 -3.04
CA ALA A 91 -2.98 -9.71 -3.16
C ALA A 91 -2.97 -11.17 -2.64
N ASP A 92 -4.07 -11.67 -2.05
CA ASP A 92 -4.28 -13.13 -1.88
C ASP A 92 -4.77 -13.79 -3.20
N ALA A 93 -5.17 -13.01 -4.22
CA ALA A 93 -5.42 -13.51 -5.56
C ALA A 93 -4.10 -13.43 -6.34
N GLU A 94 -3.50 -14.59 -6.60
CA GLU A 94 -2.25 -14.79 -7.32
C GLU A 94 -2.05 -13.81 -8.50
N PRO A 95 -0.82 -13.33 -8.73
CA PRO A 95 -0.51 -12.56 -9.93
C PRO A 95 -0.72 -13.45 -11.16
N ASP A 96 -1.40 -12.90 -12.16
CA ASP A 96 -1.41 -13.44 -13.51
C ASP A 96 0.06 -13.53 -14.01
N GLU A 97 0.67 -14.71 -13.89
CA GLU A 97 1.91 -15.08 -14.58
C GLU A 97 1.60 -15.21 -16.07
N GLY A 98 1.48 -14.07 -16.75
CA GLY A 98 1.06 -13.99 -18.14
C GLY A 98 2.10 -13.41 -19.09
N HIS A 99 3.40 -13.71 -18.93
CA HIS A 99 4.38 -13.43 -19.99
C HIS A 99 5.35 -14.59 -20.19
N SER A 100 4.79 -15.74 -20.60
CA SER A 100 5.51 -16.68 -21.46
C SER A 100 5.51 -16.12 -22.89
N SER A 101 6.52 -15.35 -23.27
CA SER A 101 6.91 -15.30 -24.68
C SER A 101 7.91 -16.43 -24.92
N ARG A 102 7.37 -17.64 -25.10
CA ARG A 102 7.97 -18.62 -26.01
C ARG A 102 7.67 -18.15 -27.43
N GLY A 103 8.72 -17.84 -28.16
CA GLY A 103 8.84 -17.92 -29.62
C GLY A 103 10.32 -18.25 -29.83
N ASP A 104 10.73 -19.47 -30.14
CA ASP A 104 10.38 -20.36 -31.25
C ASP A 104 10.86 -19.83 -32.63
N ALA A 105 11.25 -20.78 -33.48
CA ALA A 105 12.07 -20.74 -34.70
C ALA A 105 13.59 -20.57 -34.46
N GLY A 106 14.48 -21.48 -34.85
CA GLY A 106 14.38 -22.54 -35.86
C GLY A 106 15.42 -22.30 -36.96
N ASP A 107 16.16 -23.37 -37.30
CA ASP A 107 17.23 -23.56 -38.31
C ASP A 107 18.66 -23.13 -37.93
#